data_AF-A0A7X4Z926-F1
#
_entry.id   AF-A0A7X4Z926-F1
#
_cell.length_a   1.000
_cell.length_b   1.000
_cell.length_c   1.000
_cell.angle_alpha   90.00
_cell.angle_beta   90.00
_cell.angle_gamma   90.00
#
_symmetry.space_group_name_H-M   'P 1'
#
loop_
_entity.id
_entity.type
_entity.pdbx_description
1 polymer ?
#
loop_
_entity_poly.entity_id
_entity_poly.type
_entity_poly.pdbx_seq_one_letter_code
_entity_poly.pdbx_strand_id
1 'polypeptide(L)'
;MRKCRNCLCKTCMDACCDKRNCQGKKKECKRHSGFQQMSIFDTLGPKQKKAPRYPWSYYGISKQRYKELTDIIRSEKYSSLASSAAHTANKDIAAYILASIIGNFSYEGVEWLDGHRIPCGRTDFYGYRRFFYSIFDKELRRIGK
;
A
#
# COMPACT_ATOMS: atom_id res chain seq x y z
N MET A 1 -38.34 34.93 9.80
CA MET A 1 -37.42 33.78 9.94
C MET A 1 -37.89 32.86 11.08
N ARG A 2 -38.21 31.60 10.80
CA ARG A 2 -38.69 30.64 11.81
C ARG A 2 -37.53 30.15 12.68
N LYS A 3 -37.56 30.45 13.98
CA LYS A 3 -36.58 29.98 14.97
C LYS A 3 -36.65 28.44 15.05
N CYS A 4 -35.53 27.78 14.78
CA CYS A 4 -35.42 26.33 14.81
C CYS A 4 -35.48 25.86 16.28
N ARG A 5 -36.56 25.20 16.68
CA ARG A 5 -36.79 24.87 18.11
C ARG A 5 -35.98 23.67 18.59
N ASN A 6 -35.53 22.78 17.70
CA ASN A 6 -34.98 21.45 18.07
C ASN A 6 -33.72 20.99 17.31
N CYS A 7 -33.03 21.84 16.52
CA CYS A 7 -31.88 21.39 15.73
C CYS A 7 -30.53 21.64 16.43
N LEU A 8 -29.68 20.61 16.49
CA LEU A 8 -28.32 20.63 17.05
C LEU A 8 -27.25 20.64 15.94
N CYS A 9 -27.54 21.17 14.74
CA CYS A 9 -26.52 21.29 13.70
C CYS A 9 -25.51 22.41 14.01
N LYS A 10 -24.27 22.26 13.53
CA LYS A 10 -23.18 23.23 13.69
C LYS A 10 -23.61 24.66 13.28
N THR A 11 -24.38 24.77 12.19
CA THR A 11 -24.94 26.04 11.70
C THR A 11 -25.89 26.70 12.70
N CYS A 12 -26.68 25.94 13.46
CA CYS A 12 -27.53 26.49 14.52
C CYS A 12 -26.71 26.94 15.73
N MET A 13 -25.60 26.26 16.06
CA MET A 13 -24.69 26.72 17.11
C MET A 13 -23.94 27.99 16.70
N ASP A 14 -23.52 28.10 15.45
CA ASP A 14 -22.80 29.27 14.93
C ASP A 14 -23.73 30.47 14.68
N ALA A 15 -25.00 30.26 14.29
CA ALA A 15 -25.95 31.33 13.98
C ALA A 15 -26.82 31.81 15.16
N CYS A 16 -27.06 30.97 16.19
CA CYS A 16 -27.91 31.36 17.33
C CYS A 16 -27.13 31.71 18.61
N CYS A 17 -25.80 31.54 18.64
CA CYS A 17 -25.02 31.91 19.81
C CYS A 17 -23.71 32.58 19.40
N ASP A 18 -23.67 33.91 19.47
CA ASP A 18 -22.40 34.62 19.63
C ASP A 18 -21.73 34.03 20.86
N LYS A 19 -20.62 33.33 20.62
CA LYS A 19 -19.98 32.26 21.41
C LYS A 19 -19.74 32.51 22.92
N ARG A 20 -20.15 33.65 23.48
CA ARG A 20 -19.87 34.08 24.85
C ARG A 20 -20.90 33.65 25.89
N ASN A 21 -22.18 33.45 25.55
CA ASN A 21 -23.26 33.26 26.55
C ASN A 21 -24.07 31.95 26.46
N CYS A 22 -23.50 30.87 25.93
CA CYS A 22 -24.18 29.56 25.85
C CYS A 22 -23.68 28.53 26.90
N GLN A 23 -23.38 28.94 28.14
CA GLN A 23 -23.02 27.98 29.20
C GLN A 23 -24.22 27.17 29.72
N GLY A 24 -25.44 27.74 29.68
CA GLY A 24 -26.65 27.07 30.20
C GLY A 24 -27.06 25.82 29.42
N LYS A 25 -27.04 25.87 28.08
CA LYS A 25 -27.52 24.77 27.24
C LYS A 25 -26.67 23.50 27.29
N LYS A 26 -25.39 23.59 27.68
CA LYS A 26 -24.53 22.41 27.90
C LYS A 26 -24.85 21.66 29.20
N LYS A 27 -25.34 22.34 30.23
CA LYS A 27 -25.66 21.72 31.55
C LYS A 27 -27.03 21.03 31.57
N GLU A 28 -28.00 21.48 30.79
CA GLU A 28 -29.39 20.99 30.86
C GLU A 28 -29.71 19.81 29.92
N CYS A 29 -28.84 19.51 28.96
CA CYS A 29 -29.13 18.43 28.02
C CYS A 29 -28.76 17.06 28.59
N LYS A 30 -29.70 16.40 29.26
CA LYS A 30 -29.58 14.99 29.75
C LYS A 30 -29.21 13.98 28.66
N ARG A 31 -29.29 14.35 27.37
CA ARG A 31 -29.02 13.50 26.19
C ARG A 31 -27.86 13.99 25.33
N HIS A 32 -27.02 14.90 25.82
CA HIS A 32 -25.78 15.24 25.11
C HIS A 32 -24.77 14.11 25.28
N SER A 33 -24.98 12.99 24.58
CA SER A 33 -23.88 12.09 24.26
C SER A 33 -22.99 12.87 23.30
N GLY A 34 -21.77 13.18 23.73
CA GLY A 34 -20.81 13.92 22.91
C GLY A 34 -20.80 13.34 21.50
N PHE A 35 -21.25 14.13 20.52
CA PHE A 35 -21.27 13.70 19.15
C PHE A 35 -19.82 13.53 18.71
N GLN A 36 -19.32 12.31 18.81
CA GLN A 36 -18.00 11.95 18.35
C GLN A 36 -18.18 11.58 16.88
N GLN A 37 -17.77 12.47 15.98
CA GLN A 37 -17.66 12.14 14.58
C GLN A 37 -16.61 11.02 14.48
N MET A 38 -17.06 9.78 14.31
CA MET A 38 -16.15 8.71 13.93
C MET A 38 -15.56 9.11 12.58
N SER A 39 -14.25 9.29 12.51
CA SER A 39 -13.64 9.61 11.25
C SER A 39 -13.72 8.35 10.40
N ILE A 40 -14.36 8.45 9.23
CA ILE A 40 -14.36 7.38 8.21
C ILE A 40 -12.92 6.97 7.86
N PHE A 41 -11.96 7.86 8.12
CA PHE A 41 -10.53 7.71 7.88
C PHE A 41 -9.74 7.15 9.08
N ASP A 42 -10.38 6.86 10.23
CA ASP A 42 -9.72 6.28 11.41
C ASP A 42 -9.50 4.77 11.28
N THR A 43 -9.89 4.19 10.14
CA THR A 43 -9.43 2.85 9.78
C THR A 43 -7.95 2.95 9.43
N LEU A 44 -7.11 2.98 10.47
CA LEU A 44 -5.70 2.64 10.40
C LEU A 44 -5.61 1.15 10.08
N GLY A 45 -6.00 0.78 8.85
CA GLY A 45 -5.55 -0.46 8.25
C GLY A 45 -4.03 -0.52 8.40
N PRO A 46 -3.44 -1.74 8.49
CA PRO A 46 -2.01 -1.87 8.69
C PRO A 46 -1.28 -1.02 7.64
N LYS A 47 -0.51 -0.02 8.10
CA LYS A 47 0.27 0.86 7.21
C LYS A 47 1.08 -0.06 6.29
N GLN A 48 0.79 -0.02 4.99
CA GLN A 48 1.53 -0.82 4.03
C GLN A 48 3.03 -0.54 4.23
N LYS A 49 3.82 -1.60 4.45
CA LYS A 49 5.27 -1.46 4.61
C LYS A 49 5.79 -0.79 3.35
N LYS A 50 6.53 0.31 3.50
CA LYS A 50 7.12 1.00 2.35
C LYS A 50 8.04 0.04 1.61
N ALA A 51 8.05 0.11 0.27
CA ALA A 51 8.90 -0.74 -0.54
C ALA A 51 10.38 -0.53 -0.16
N PRO A 52 11.20 -1.60 -0.14
CA PRO A 52 12.64 -1.46 0.04
C PRO A 52 13.24 -0.76 -1.19
N ARG A 53 13.54 0.54 -1.08
CA ARG A 53 14.07 1.36 -2.20
C ARG A 53 15.59 1.31 -2.34
N TYR A 54 16.23 0.26 -1.83
CA TYR A 54 17.67 0.12 -1.89
C TYR A 54 18.19 -0.12 -3.33
N PRO A 55 19.41 0.35 -3.66
CA PRO A 55 20.06 0.07 -4.93
C PRO A 55 20.52 -1.39 -5.02
N TRP A 56 20.89 -1.85 -6.23
CA TRP A 56 21.40 -3.21 -6.44
C TRP A 56 22.65 -3.55 -5.63
N SER A 57 23.53 -2.57 -5.40
CA SER A 57 24.77 -2.71 -4.61
C SER A 57 24.49 -3.11 -3.16
N TYR A 58 23.41 -2.59 -2.57
CA TYR A 58 22.97 -2.97 -1.22
C TYR A 58 22.65 -4.47 -1.12
N TYR A 59 22.13 -5.05 -2.20
CA TYR A 59 21.82 -6.48 -2.26
C TYR A 59 23.00 -7.35 -2.74
N GLY A 60 24.13 -6.76 -3.09
CA GLY A 60 25.27 -7.49 -3.65
C GLY A 60 25.00 -8.12 -5.02
N ILE A 61 24.02 -7.62 -5.78
CA ILE A 61 23.66 -8.17 -7.09
C ILE A 61 24.36 -7.38 -8.19
N SER A 62 25.27 -8.05 -8.91
CA SER A 62 25.92 -7.50 -10.09
C SER A 62 25.00 -7.56 -11.32
N LYS A 63 25.33 -6.79 -12.37
CA LYS A 63 24.60 -6.85 -13.65
C LYS A 63 24.61 -8.26 -14.27
N GLN A 64 25.73 -8.98 -14.11
CA GLN A 64 25.87 -10.35 -14.62
C GLN A 64 24.97 -11.30 -13.85
N ARG A 65 24.99 -11.24 -12.51
CA ARG A 65 24.12 -12.06 -11.68
C ARG A 65 22.64 -11.78 -11.93
N TYR A 66 22.27 -10.52 -12.16
CA TYR A 66 20.90 -10.16 -12.54
C TYR A 66 20.45 -10.86 -13.83
N LYS A 67 21.32 -10.93 -14.86
CA LYS A 67 21.02 -11.64 -16.11
C LYS A 67 20.81 -13.14 -15.85
N GLU A 68 21.76 -13.77 -15.14
CA GLU A 68 21.65 -15.19 -14.76
C GLU A 68 20.34 -15.50 -14.03
N LEU A 69 19.99 -14.70 -13.02
CA LEU A 69 18.76 -14.89 -12.27
C LEU A 69 17.52 -14.73 -13.15
N THR A 70 17.54 -13.78 -14.10
CA THR A 70 16.46 -13.57 -15.05
C THR A 70 16.28 -14.76 -15.97
N ASP A 71 17.38 -15.32 -16.50
CA ASP A 71 17.37 -16.49 -17.36
C ASP A 71 16.88 -17.73 -16.60
N ILE A 72 17.31 -17.90 -15.34
CA ILE A 72 16.83 -18.97 -14.46
C ILE A 72 15.31 -18.88 -14.25
N ILE A 73 14.79 -17.68 -13.98
CA ILE A 73 13.34 -17.47 -13.79
C ILE A 73 12.58 -17.81 -15.08
N ARG A 74 13.08 -17.35 -16.24
CA ARG A 74 12.47 -17.61 -17.56
C ARG A 74 12.55 -19.07 -17.99
N SER A 75 13.53 -19.81 -17.49
CA SER A 75 13.61 -21.27 -17.73
C SER A 75 12.53 -22.06 -17.00
N GLU A 76 11.75 -21.42 -16.12
CA GLU A 76 10.69 -22.00 -15.27
C GLU A 76 11.11 -23.13 -14.33
N LYS A 77 12.39 -23.53 -14.36
CA LYS A 77 12.97 -24.61 -13.53
C LYS A 77 12.78 -24.40 -12.02
N TYR A 78 12.69 -23.14 -11.58
CA TYR A 78 12.51 -22.75 -10.18
C TYR A 78 11.25 -21.90 -9.98
N SER A 79 10.18 -22.17 -10.76
CA SER A 79 8.92 -21.41 -10.72
C SER A 79 8.28 -21.35 -9.34
N SER A 80 8.28 -22.46 -8.59
CA SER A 80 7.78 -22.52 -7.21
C SER A 80 8.56 -21.61 -6.27
N LEU A 81 9.89 -21.60 -6.40
CA LEU A 81 10.79 -20.75 -5.61
C LEU A 81 10.61 -19.27 -5.98
N ALA A 82 10.51 -18.96 -7.27
CA ALA A 82 10.24 -17.61 -7.76
C ALA A 82 8.88 -17.11 -7.24
N SER A 83 7.84 -17.93 -7.26
CA SER A 83 6.53 -17.59 -6.70
C SER A 83 6.61 -17.29 -5.20
N SER A 84 7.26 -18.16 -4.43
CA SER A 84 7.46 -17.96 -2.99
C SER A 84 8.25 -16.67 -2.69
N ALA A 85 9.33 -16.42 -3.44
CA ALA A 85 10.13 -15.20 -3.31
C ALA A 85 9.32 -13.93 -3.65
N ALA A 86 8.48 -13.98 -4.67
CA ALA A 86 7.62 -12.86 -5.07
C ALA A 86 6.57 -12.56 -3.99
N HIS A 87 5.91 -13.58 -3.44
CA HIS A 87 4.98 -13.41 -2.32
C HIS A 87 5.66 -12.88 -1.05
N THR A 88 6.89 -13.31 -0.79
CA THR A 88 7.69 -12.81 0.33
C THR A 88 8.06 -11.34 0.12
N ALA A 89 8.37 -10.93 -1.11
CA ALA A 89 8.68 -9.55 -1.44
C ALA A 89 7.47 -8.64 -1.23
N ASN A 90 6.33 -9.01 -1.83
CA ASN A 90 5.03 -8.38 -1.60
C ASN A 90 3.91 -9.26 -2.18
N LYS A 91 2.96 -9.68 -1.33
CA LYS A 91 1.86 -10.57 -1.71
C LYS A 91 0.91 -9.95 -2.73
N ASP A 92 0.63 -8.66 -2.62
CA ASP A 92 -0.38 -7.94 -3.42
C ASP A 92 0.12 -7.71 -4.87
N ILE A 93 1.44 -7.69 -5.08
CA ILE A 93 2.03 -7.46 -6.40
C ILE A 93 2.87 -8.61 -6.95
N ALA A 94 2.87 -9.77 -6.30
CA ALA A 94 3.69 -10.92 -6.67
C ALA A 94 3.49 -11.33 -8.13
N ALA A 95 2.23 -11.42 -8.58
CA ALA A 95 1.88 -11.76 -9.96
C ALA A 95 2.44 -10.74 -10.97
N TYR A 96 2.29 -9.44 -10.70
CA TYR A 96 2.81 -8.38 -11.56
C TYR A 96 4.34 -8.38 -11.65
N ILE A 97 5.04 -8.70 -10.54
CA ILE A 97 6.51 -8.83 -10.55
C ILE A 97 6.95 -9.97 -11.48
N LEU A 98 6.33 -11.15 -11.36
CA LEU A 98 6.67 -12.30 -12.20
C LEU A 98 6.35 -12.04 -13.67
N ALA A 99 5.17 -11.49 -13.96
CA ALA A 99 4.76 -11.12 -15.32
C ALA A 99 5.75 -10.12 -15.96
N SER A 100 6.21 -9.12 -15.20
CA SER A 100 7.23 -8.16 -15.65
C SER A 100 8.56 -8.80 -16.05
N ILE A 101 8.97 -9.86 -15.35
CA ILE A 101 10.26 -10.52 -15.57
C ILE A 101 10.17 -11.51 -16.73
N ILE A 102 9.15 -12.36 -16.71
CA ILE A 102 8.90 -13.40 -17.71
C ILE A 102 8.62 -12.75 -19.07
N GLY A 103 7.67 -11.81 -19.12
CA GLY A 103 7.28 -11.11 -20.34
C GLY A 103 8.18 -9.90 -20.69
N ASN A 104 9.21 -9.62 -19.90
CA ASN A 104 10.10 -8.46 -20.08
C ASN A 104 9.37 -7.10 -20.12
N PHE A 105 8.22 -6.99 -19.44
CA PHE A 105 7.39 -5.80 -19.48
C PHE A 105 7.88 -4.72 -18.50
N SER A 106 7.72 -3.45 -18.89
CA SER A 106 7.86 -2.32 -17.96
C SER A 106 6.70 -2.28 -16.96
N TYR A 107 6.77 -1.37 -15.97
CA TYR A 107 5.65 -1.13 -15.06
C TYR A 107 4.34 -0.87 -15.84
N GLU A 108 4.40 0.05 -16.82
CA GLU A 108 3.26 0.39 -17.66
C GLU A 108 2.83 -0.80 -18.52
N GLY A 109 3.79 -1.53 -19.10
CA GLY A 109 3.49 -2.71 -19.90
C GLY A 109 2.71 -3.77 -19.11
N VAL A 110 3.03 -3.97 -17.83
CA VAL A 110 2.30 -4.90 -16.95
C VAL A 110 0.91 -4.39 -16.59
N GLU A 111 0.76 -3.09 -16.34
CA GLU A 111 -0.53 -2.46 -16.04
C GLU A 111 -1.54 -2.63 -17.19
N TRP A 112 -1.05 -2.68 -18.44
CA TRP A 112 -1.86 -2.90 -19.64
C TRP A 112 -2.14 -4.37 -19.99
N LEU A 113 -1.52 -5.35 -19.30
CA LEU A 113 -1.74 -6.77 -19.60
C LEU A 113 -3.16 -7.23 -19.25
N ASP A 114 -3.65 -6.80 -18.09
CA ASP A 114 -4.90 -7.30 -17.50
C ASP A 114 -5.92 -6.17 -17.25
N GLY A 115 -5.59 -4.95 -17.69
CA GLY A 115 -6.41 -3.75 -17.47
C GLY A 115 -6.54 -3.36 -15.99
N HIS A 116 -5.81 -4.03 -15.09
CA HIS A 116 -5.82 -3.79 -13.66
C HIS A 116 -4.66 -2.90 -13.22
N ARG A 117 -5.00 -1.94 -12.35
CA ARG A 117 -4.00 -1.04 -11.77
C ARG A 117 -3.15 -1.80 -10.77
N ILE A 118 -1.83 -1.70 -10.90
CA ILE A 118 -0.91 -2.26 -9.91
C ILE A 118 -1.12 -1.50 -8.58
N PRO A 119 -1.33 -2.18 -7.44
CA PRO A 119 -1.59 -1.54 -6.14
C PRO A 119 -0.34 -0.91 -5.51
N CYS A 120 0.58 -0.37 -6.32
CA CYS A 120 1.72 0.42 -5.86
C CYS A 120 2.20 1.36 -6.98
N GLY A 121 2.84 2.47 -6.60
CA GLY A 121 3.43 3.37 -7.59
C GLY A 121 4.68 2.78 -8.25
N ARG A 122 5.01 3.29 -9.46
CA ARG A 122 6.17 2.86 -10.27
C ARG A 122 7.48 2.71 -9.47
N THR A 123 7.80 3.67 -8.60
CA THR A 123 9.02 3.63 -7.79
C THR A 123 9.04 2.46 -6.81
N ASP A 124 7.91 2.20 -6.17
CA ASP A 124 7.76 1.11 -5.21
C ASP A 124 7.78 -0.24 -5.92
N PHE A 125 7.12 -0.35 -7.07
CA PHE A 125 7.18 -1.53 -7.93
C PHE A 125 8.62 -1.96 -8.24
N TYR A 126 9.45 -1.03 -8.73
CA TYR A 126 10.85 -1.36 -9.02
C TYR A 126 11.68 -1.62 -7.75
N GLY A 127 11.31 -1.03 -6.60
CA GLY A 127 11.89 -1.37 -5.30
C GLY A 127 11.61 -2.83 -4.91
N TYR A 128 10.34 -3.24 -4.99
CA TYR A 128 9.93 -4.62 -4.74
C TYR A 128 10.52 -5.60 -5.75
N ARG A 129 10.63 -5.23 -7.02
CA ARG A 129 11.29 -6.06 -8.03
C ARG A 129 12.75 -6.32 -7.67
N ARG A 130 13.51 -5.31 -7.22
CA ARG A 130 14.89 -5.51 -6.72
C ARG A 130 14.93 -6.39 -5.48
N PHE A 131 14.02 -6.15 -4.54
CA PHE A 131 13.94 -6.93 -3.30
C PHE A 131 13.60 -8.41 -3.58
N PHE A 132 12.72 -8.68 -4.55
CA PHE A 132 12.42 -10.01 -5.06
C PHE A 132 13.69 -10.72 -5.53
N TYR A 133 14.51 -10.10 -6.39
CA TYR A 133 15.76 -10.72 -6.85
C TYR A 133 16.73 -11.00 -5.70
N SER A 134 16.79 -10.15 -4.69
CA SER A 134 17.57 -10.40 -3.47
C SER A 134 17.07 -11.63 -2.70
N ILE A 135 15.76 -11.79 -2.54
CA ILE A 135 15.20 -12.97 -1.87
C ILE A 135 15.49 -14.21 -2.70
N PHE A 136 15.20 -14.17 -3.99
CA PHE A 136 15.39 -15.29 -4.91
C PHE A 136 16.85 -15.73 -4.98
N ASP A 137 17.81 -14.80 -5.08
CA ASP A 137 19.24 -15.12 -5.09
C ASP A 137 19.68 -15.80 -3.78
N LYS A 138 19.19 -15.33 -2.63
CA LYS A 138 19.49 -15.95 -1.33
C LYS A 138 18.96 -17.38 -1.25
N GLU A 139 17.74 -17.61 -1.74
CA GLU A 139 17.17 -18.96 -1.75
C GLU A 139 17.89 -19.89 -2.73
N LEU A 140 18.30 -19.40 -3.91
CA LEU A 140 19.11 -20.19 -4.85
C LEU A 140 20.47 -20.57 -4.24
N ARG A 141 21.14 -19.63 -3.58
CA ARG A 141 22.41 -19.92 -2.90
C ARG A 141 22.24 -20.93 -1.76
N ARG A 142 21.11 -20.89 -1.04
CA ARG A 142 20.78 -21.87 0.02
C ARG A 142 20.65 -23.29 -0.52
N ILE A 143 20.14 -23.46 -1.74
CA ILE A 143 20.05 -24.77 -2.40
C ILE A 143 21.30 -25.13 -3.22
N GLY A 144 22.40 -24.36 -3.10
CA GLY A 144 23.67 -24.62 -3.77
C GLY A 144 23.69 -24.27 -5.26
N LYS A 145 22.93 -23.25 -5.68
CA LYS A 145 22.83 -22.77 -7.07
C LYS A 145 23.25 -21.31 -7.26
#